data_AF-A0A8S3HJ03-F1
#
_entry.id   AF-A0A8S3HJ03-F1
#
_cell.length_a   1.000
_cell.length_b   1.000
_cell.length_c   1.000
_cell.angle_alpha   90.00
_cell.angle_beta   90.00
_cell.angle_gamma   90.00
#
_symmetry.space_group_name_H-M   'P 1'
#
loop_
_entity.id
_entity.type
_entity.pdbx_description
1 polymer ?
#
loop_
_entity_poly.entity_id
_entity_poly.type
_entity_poly.pdbx_seq_one_letter_code
_entity_poly.pdbx_strand_id
1 'polypeptide(L)'
;MQEWLFLSLLHPVMGLDTIDGTATAGEDYVKLSEEFKMERGQQEKRITIHVIDDNQWEPDETFFVKLSLPEGEETRAKLGSKTIALVTIINDDEPGFIEFEESITLVKESIGKAEIKLVRSNGADGRVSVHYRTKDIDAVATKDYE
;
A
#
# COMPACT_ATOMS: atom_id res chain seq x y z
N MET A 1 22.79 -7.85 -51.97
CA MET A 1 21.84 -7.10 -51.12
C MET A 1 21.35 -8.03 -50.01
N GLN A 2 22.27 -8.47 -49.14
CA GLN A 2 22.00 -9.57 -48.21
C GLN A 2 23.04 -9.61 -47.08
N GLU A 3 23.37 -8.46 -46.50
CA GLU A 3 24.28 -8.37 -45.34
C GLU A 3 23.79 -7.45 -44.22
N TRP A 4 22.65 -6.78 -44.41
CA TRP A 4 22.13 -5.79 -43.46
C TRP A 4 21.05 -6.32 -42.50
N LEU A 5 20.64 -7.59 -42.62
CA LEU A 5 19.60 -8.19 -41.76
C LEU A 5 20.14 -8.92 -40.52
N PHE A 6 21.45 -9.05 -40.35
CA PHE A 6 22.05 -9.81 -39.24
C PHE A 6 22.72 -8.97 -38.14
N LEU A 7 22.65 -7.64 -38.21
CA LEU A 7 23.27 -6.75 -37.21
C LEU A 7 22.31 -6.26 -36.12
N SER A 8 21.08 -6.77 -36.03
CA SER A 8 20.18 -6.42 -34.91
C SER A 8 20.33 -7.31 -33.67
N LEU A 9 21.27 -8.27 -33.67
CA LEU A 9 21.33 -9.36 -32.68
C LEU A 9 22.31 -9.16 -31.51
N LEU A 10 22.89 -7.98 -31.30
CA LEU A 10 23.81 -7.72 -30.18
C LEU A 10 23.46 -6.45 -29.38
N HIS A 11 22.17 -6.18 -29.21
CA HIS A 11 21.74 -5.23 -28.19
C HIS A 11 21.59 -5.98 -26.87
N PRO A 12 22.27 -5.52 -25.80
CA PRO A 12 22.20 -6.22 -24.52
C PRO A 12 20.77 -6.24 -24.01
N VAL A 13 20.34 -7.44 -23.63
CA VAL A 13 19.05 -7.66 -22.99
C VAL A 13 19.25 -7.38 -21.51
N MET A 14 18.76 -6.24 -21.02
CA MET A 14 18.79 -5.94 -19.59
C MET A 14 17.66 -6.69 -18.90
N GLY A 15 17.94 -7.20 -17.70
CA GLY A 15 16.93 -7.77 -16.83
C GLY A 15 16.38 -6.73 -15.88
N LEU A 16 15.12 -6.93 -15.52
CA LEU A 16 14.39 -6.13 -14.56
C LEU A 16 13.57 -7.09 -13.68
N ASP A 17 13.89 -7.12 -12.39
CA ASP A 17 13.25 -8.02 -11.45
C ASP A 17 12.75 -7.26 -10.21
N THR A 18 11.57 -7.61 -9.73
CA THR A 18 11.12 -7.19 -8.39
C THR A 18 11.65 -8.14 -7.33
N ILE A 19 11.97 -7.59 -6.17
CA ILE A 19 12.45 -8.33 -4.99
C ILE A 19 11.62 -7.87 -3.80
N ASP A 20 11.08 -8.83 -3.05
CA ASP A 20 10.30 -8.56 -1.86
C ASP A 20 11.10 -7.77 -0.82
N GLY A 21 10.41 -6.92 -0.07
CA GLY A 21 10.93 -6.25 1.11
C GLY A 21 10.04 -6.59 2.30
N THR A 22 9.32 -5.60 2.83
CA THR A 22 8.17 -5.88 3.70
C THR A 22 6.92 -6.20 2.88
N ALA A 23 6.76 -5.56 1.72
CA ALA A 23 5.78 -5.93 0.71
C ALA A 23 6.26 -7.17 -0.06
N THR A 24 5.33 -8.09 -0.30
CA THR A 24 5.53 -9.40 -0.92
C THR A 24 4.73 -9.56 -2.21
N ALA A 25 5.32 -10.25 -3.17
CA ALA A 25 4.65 -10.50 -4.44
C ALA A 25 3.46 -11.46 -4.28
N GLY A 26 2.30 -11.04 -4.78
CA GLY A 26 1.04 -11.79 -4.75
C GLY A 26 0.08 -11.35 -3.64
N GLU A 27 0.58 -10.65 -2.63
CA GLU A 27 -0.23 -9.99 -1.59
C GLU A 27 -0.30 -8.49 -1.89
N ASP A 28 0.85 -7.82 -2.02
CA ASP A 28 0.91 -6.34 -2.08
C ASP A 28 1.21 -5.81 -3.49
N TYR A 29 1.89 -6.61 -4.31
CA TYR A 29 2.18 -6.26 -5.69
C TYR A 29 2.31 -7.49 -6.60
N VAL A 30 2.17 -7.29 -7.91
CA VAL A 30 2.38 -8.36 -8.90
C VAL A 30 3.86 -8.44 -9.25
N LYS A 31 4.46 -9.62 -9.06
CA LYS A 31 5.86 -9.88 -9.43
C LYS A 31 6.13 -9.47 -10.87
N LEU A 32 7.22 -8.71 -11.06
CA LEU A 32 7.74 -8.39 -12.38
C LEU A 32 9.11 -9.04 -12.57
N SER A 33 9.28 -9.76 -13.67
CA SER A 33 10.56 -10.25 -14.17
C SER A 33 10.52 -10.13 -15.69
N GLU A 34 11.20 -9.10 -16.22
CA GLU A 34 11.18 -8.74 -17.63
C GLU A 34 12.60 -8.58 -18.16
N GLU A 35 12.79 -9.06 -19.38
CA GLU A 35 13.94 -8.74 -20.20
C GLU A 35 13.59 -7.62 -21.18
N PHE A 36 14.43 -6.58 -21.29
CA PHE A 36 14.16 -5.45 -22.15
C PHE A 36 15.39 -4.94 -22.92
N LYS A 37 15.10 -4.21 -23.99
CA LYS A 37 16.09 -3.55 -24.85
C LYS A 37 15.76 -2.06 -24.95
N MET A 38 16.81 -1.28 -25.20
CA MET A 38 16.69 0.14 -25.55
C MET A 38 17.04 0.29 -27.02
N GLU A 39 16.11 0.81 -27.80
CA GLU A 39 16.31 1.00 -29.24
C GLU A 39 17.30 2.15 -29.52
N ARG A 40 17.84 2.19 -30.74
CA ARG A 40 18.78 3.25 -31.13
C ARG A 40 18.13 4.63 -30.98
N GLY A 41 18.73 5.48 -30.15
CA GLY A 41 18.24 6.83 -29.89
C GLY A 41 17.16 6.91 -28.81
N GLN A 42 16.67 5.78 -28.30
CA GLN A 42 15.80 5.75 -27.14
C GLN A 42 16.59 6.09 -25.89
N GLN A 43 16.13 7.08 -25.12
CA GLN A 43 16.77 7.53 -23.88
C GLN A 43 15.97 7.15 -22.64
N GLU A 44 14.68 6.80 -22.79
CA GLU A 44 13.82 6.38 -21.71
C GLU A 44 13.02 5.11 -22.06
N LYS A 45 12.80 4.26 -21.06
CA LYS A 45 11.77 3.22 -21.06
C LYS A 45 10.99 3.37 -19.77
N ARG A 46 9.66 3.27 -19.86
CA ARG A 46 8.76 3.25 -18.71
C ARG A 46 8.48 1.81 -18.33
N ILE A 47 8.41 1.58 -17.04
CA ILE A 47 8.12 0.29 -16.42
C ILE A 47 6.84 0.50 -15.61
N THR A 48 5.93 -0.46 -15.69
CA THR A 48 4.71 -0.48 -14.90
C THR A 48 4.73 -1.71 -14.01
N ILE A 49 4.51 -1.50 -12.72
CA ILE A 49 4.37 -2.57 -11.71
C ILE A 49 2.97 -2.39 -11.15
N HIS A 50 2.21 -3.49 -11.10
CA HIS A 50 0.86 -3.47 -10.55
C HIS A 50 0.94 -3.63 -9.04
N VAL A 51 0.39 -2.67 -8.30
CA VAL A 51 0.14 -2.77 -6.85
C VAL A 51 -1.22 -3.46 -6.67
N ILE A 52 -1.32 -4.32 -5.68
CA ILE A 52 -2.56 -5.01 -5.33
C ILE A 52 -3.22 -4.16 -4.25
N ASP A 53 -4.48 -3.83 -4.50
CA ASP A 53 -5.32 -3.01 -3.62
C ASP A 53 -6.27 -3.94 -2.88
N ASP A 54 -6.36 -3.81 -1.57
CA ASP A 54 -7.28 -4.60 -0.75
C ASP A 54 -8.15 -3.71 0.15
N ASN A 55 -8.66 -4.23 1.27
CA ASN A 55 -9.44 -3.46 2.24
C ASN A 55 -9.05 -3.95 3.64
N GLN A 56 -7.75 -4.00 3.91
CA GLN A 56 -7.20 -4.42 5.19
C GLN A 56 -6.12 -3.41 5.58
N TRP A 57 -6.26 -2.81 6.76
CA TRP A 57 -5.21 -1.93 7.25
C TRP A 57 -3.87 -2.67 7.41
N GLU A 58 -2.86 -2.17 6.71
CA GLU A 58 -1.48 -2.58 6.80
C GLU A 58 -0.58 -1.35 7.08
N PRO A 59 0.61 -1.52 7.69
CA PRO A 59 1.60 -0.45 7.73
C PRO A 59 2.14 -0.15 6.32
N ASP A 60 2.73 1.02 6.09
CA ASP A 60 3.45 1.29 4.83
C ASP A 60 4.51 0.23 4.57
N GLU A 61 4.53 -0.28 3.34
CA GLU A 61 5.37 -1.40 2.98
C GLU A 61 6.32 -1.07 1.83
N THR A 62 7.37 -1.87 1.67
CA THR A 62 8.40 -1.63 0.66
C THR A 62 8.79 -2.88 -0.10
N PHE A 63 9.09 -2.71 -1.38
CA PHE A 63 9.76 -3.72 -2.22
C PHE A 63 10.82 -3.04 -3.09
N PHE A 64 11.63 -3.84 -3.78
CA PHE A 64 12.71 -3.34 -4.62
C PHE A 64 12.52 -3.71 -6.08
N VAL A 65 13.04 -2.87 -6.96
CA VAL A 65 13.18 -3.14 -8.40
C VAL A 65 14.65 -3.14 -8.75
N LYS A 66 15.16 -4.24 -9.29
CA LYS A 66 16.57 -4.45 -9.60
C LYS A 66 16.78 -4.54 -11.11
N LEU A 67 17.73 -3.74 -11.60
CA LEU A 67 18.28 -3.83 -12.94
C LEU A 67 19.47 -4.79 -12.96
N SER A 68 19.52 -5.66 -13.96
CA SER A 68 20.60 -6.60 -14.19
C SER A 68 21.07 -6.55 -15.64
N LEU A 69 22.31 -6.97 -15.85
CA LEU A 69 22.85 -7.28 -17.17
C LEU A 69 22.97 -8.81 -17.28
N PRO A 70 22.87 -9.37 -18.48
CA PRO A 70 23.02 -10.80 -18.69
C PRO A 70 24.48 -11.19 -18.38
N GLU A 71 24.65 -12.24 -17.59
CA GLU A 71 25.98 -12.74 -17.25
C GLU A 71 26.67 -13.32 -18.48
N GLY A 72 27.94 -12.98 -18.69
CA GLY A 72 28.77 -13.58 -19.73
C GLY A 72 28.63 -13.00 -21.15
N GLU A 73 27.72 -12.02 -21.38
CA GLU A 73 27.69 -11.28 -22.64
C GLU A 73 28.56 -10.03 -22.58
N GLU A 74 29.40 -9.81 -23.61
CA GLU A 74 30.10 -8.54 -23.79
C GLU A 74 29.12 -7.44 -24.21
N THR A 75 28.42 -6.87 -23.23
CA THR A 75 27.55 -5.73 -23.47
C THR A 75 28.38 -4.45 -23.60
N ARG A 76 28.10 -3.62 -24.61
CA ARG A 76 28.69 -2.28 -24.71
C ARG A 76 28.10 -1.30 -23.69
N ALA A 77 26.95 -1.65 -23.13
CA ALA A 77 26.28 -0.90 -22.08
C ALA A 77 26.91 -1.25 -20.72
N LYS A 78 26.81 -0.33 -19.76
CA LYS A 78 27.20 -0.58 -18.37
C LYS A 78 26.09 -0.08 -17.48
N LEU A 79 25.83 -0.81 -16.40
CA LEU A 79 24.97 -0.30 -15.35
C LEU A 79 25.64 0.88 -14.67
N GLY A 80 24.83 1.90 -14.34
CA GLY A 80 25.24 3.02 -13.52
C GLY A 80 25.33 2.64 -12.04
N SER A 81 25.51 3.63 -11.17
CA SER A 81 25.57 3.42 -9.72
C SER A 81 24.21 3.11 -9.08
N LYS A 82 23.11 3.42 -9.76
CA LYS A 82 21.74 3.19 -9.28
C LYS A 82 21.10 2.06 -10.08
N THR A 83 21.20 0.86 -9.55
CA THR A 83 20.64 -0.36 -10.17
C THR A 83 19.50 -0.96 -9.38
N ILE A 84 19.23 -0.43 -8.19
CA ILE A 84 18.13 -0.84 -7.34
C ILE A 84 17.32 0.41 -7.01
N ALA A 85 16.00 0.33 -7.20
CA ALA A 85 15.03 1.32 -6.77
C ALA A 85 14.20 0.74 -5.61
N LEU A 86 14.03 1.51 -4.54
CA LEU A 86 13.09 1.23 -3.47
C LEU A 86 11.72 1.78 -3.88
N VAL A 87 10.68 0.96 -3.76
CA VAL A 87 9.28 1.36 -3.93
C VAL A 87 8.59 1.23 -2.60
N THR A 88 7.78 2.23 -2.24
CA THR A 88 6.95 2.23 -1.03
C THR A 88 5.49 2.19 -1.45
N ILE A 89 4.74 1.22 -0.92
CA ILE A 89 3.28 1.13 -1.00
C ILE A 89 2.76 1.81 0.27
N ILE A 90 1.96 2.85 0.08
CA ILE A 90 1.35 3.61 1.18
C ILE A 90 -0.06 3.07 1.34
N ASN A 91 -0.37 2.56 2.53
CA ASN A 91 -1.68 2.01 2.84
C ASN A 91 -2.71 3.14 3.02
N ASP A 92 -3.87 3.05 2.38
CA ASP A 92 -4.97 4.01 2.52
C ASP A 92 -6.22 3.44 3.24
N ASP A 93 -6.17 2.18 3.67
CA ASP A 93 -7.21 1.53 4.47
C ASP A 93 -7.12 1.85 5.96
N GLU A 94 -7.46 3.07 6.37
CA GLU A 94 -7.41 3.42 7.80
C GLU A 94 -8.55 2.76 8.63
N PRO A 95 -8.27 2.19 9.82
CA PRO A 95 -9.29 1.64 10.70
C PRO A 95 -10.09 2.73 11.43
N GLY A 96 -9.69 3.99 11.36
CA GLY A 96 -10.41 5.12 11.95
C GLY A 96 -10.41 5.20 13.48
N PHE A 97 -10.83 6.37 13.97
CA PHE A 97 -10.92 6.72 15.39
C PHE A 97 -12.37 6.62 15.87
N ILE A 98 -12.59 5.96 17.01
CA ILE A 98 -13.91 5.88 17.64
C ILE A 98 -14.00 6.91 18.76
N GLU A 99 -14.98 7.81 18.66
CA GLU A 99 -15.21 8.88 19.62
C GLU A 99 -16.71 9.13 19.83
N PHE A 100 -17.06 9.82 20.92
CA PHE A 100 -18.44 10.31 21.10
C PHE A 100 -18.69 11.50 20.18
N GLU A 101 -19.89 11.59 19.60
CA GLU A 101 -20.27 12.76 18.79
C GLU A 101 -20.21 14.05 19.62
N GLU A 102 -20.63 13.98 20.87
CA GLU A 102 -20.65 15.10 21.81
C GLU A 102 -20.11 14.66 23.17
N SER A 103 -19.33 15.53 23.83
CA SER A 103 -18.81 15.26 25.18
C SER A 103 -19.88 15.39 26.28
N ILE A 104 -21.00 16.05 26.00
CA ILE A 104 -22.10 16.28 26.95
C ILE A 104 -23.42 16.08 26.21
N THR A 105 -24.29 15.22 26.75
CA THR A 105 -25.67 15.07 26.27
C THR A 105 -26.64 15.48 27.37
N LEU A 106 -27.55 16.42 27.07
CA LEU A 106 -28.58 16.87 27.99
C LEU A 106 -29.93 16.28 27.57
N VAL A 107 -30.55 15.50 28.45
CA VAL A 107 -31.84 14.86 28.21
C VAL A 107 -32.83 15.20 29.32
N LYS A 108 -34.13 15.11 29.00
CA LYS A 108 -35.19 15.16 30.01
C LYS A 108 -35.42 13.76 30.55
N GLU A 109 -35.71 13.64 31.85
CA GLU A 109 -36.02 12.35 32.49
C GLU A 109 -37.18 11.60 31.82
N SER A 110 -38.12 12.32 31.21
CA SER A 110 -39.29 11.74 30.53
C SER A 110 -39.02 11.20 29.12
N ILE A 111 -37.79 11.25 28.61
CA ILE A 111 -37.46 10.79 27.24
C ILE A 111 -37.54 9.27 27.09
N GLY A 112 -37.47 8.54 28.21
CA GLY A 112 -37.47 7.07 28.25
C GLY A 112 -36.12 6.46 27.88
N LYS A 113 -35.50 6.87 26.77
CA LYS A 113 -34.16 6.41 26.35
C LYS A 113 -33.30 7.57 25.86
N ALA A 114 -32.09 7.68 26.39
CA ALA A 114 -31.06 8.58 25.89
C ALA A 114 -30.22 7.86 24.84
N GLU A 115 -30.16 8.39 23.63
CA GLU A 115 -29.26 7.89 22.58
C GLU A 115 -27.94 8.66 22.66
N ILE A 116 -26.85 7.93 22.94
CA ILE A 116 -25.49 8.49 22.94
C ILE A 116 -24.79 7.96 21.70
N LYS A 117 -24.45 8.87 20.78
CA LYS A 117 -23.88 8.51 19.49
C LYS A 117 -22.36 8.42 19.55
N LEU A 118 -21.83 7.34 18.98
CA LEU A 118 -20.43 7.21 18.62
C LEU A 118 -20.26 7.53 17.14
N VAL A 119 -19.14 8.15 16.80
CA VAL A 119 -18.71 8.39 15.43
C VAL A 119 -17.38 7.69 15.19
N ARG A 120 -17.19 7.19 13.96
CA ARG A 120 -15.93 6.65 13.47
C ARG A 120 -15.38 7.62 12.43
N SER A 121 -14.26 8.27 12.73
CA SER A 121 -13.64 9.30 11.88
C SER A 121 -12.30 8.83 11.34
N ASN A 122 -11.81 9.46 10.26
CA ASN A 122 -10.52 9.15 9.62
C ASN A 122 -10.31 7.67 9.23
N GLY A 123 -11.33 7.01 8.70
CA GLY A 123 -11.24 5.61 8.28
C GLY A 123 -12.43 4.78 8.75
N ALA A 124 -12.66 3.68 8.06
CA ALA A 124 -13.74 2.75 8.38
C ALA A 124 -13.35 1.29 8.15
N ASP A 125 -12.07 1.00 7.93
CA ASP A 125 -11.63 -0.32 7.53
C ASP A 125 -11.70 -1.35 8.67
N GLY A 126 -12.13 -2.56 8.33
CA GLY A 126 -12.19 -3.67 9.27
C GLY A 126 -13.20 -3.51 10.41
N ARG A 127 -13.28 -4.57 11.24
CA ARG A 127 -14.14 -4.63 12.43
C ARG A 127 -13.38 -4.13 13.65
N VAL A 128 -13.87 -3.05 14.25
CA VAL A 128 -13.37 -2.54 15.54
C VAL A 128 -14.33 -2.90 16.67
N SER A 129 -13.79 -2.99 17.88
CA SER A 129 -14.57 -3.21 19.10
C SER A 129 -14.06 -2.30 20.20
N VAL A 130 -14.97 -1.59 20.85
CA VAL A 130 -14.67 -0.69 21.96
C VAL A 130 -15.46 -1.12 23.19
N HIS A 131 -14.83 -1.05 24.35
CA HIS A 131 -15.51 -1.26 25.62
C HIS A 131 -16.02 0.08 26.14
N TYR A 132 -17.27 0.11 26.58
CA TYR A 132 -17.86 1.24 27.28
C TYR A 132 -18.39 0.79 28.63
N ARG A 133 -18.49 1.73 29.56
CA ARG A 133 -19.13 1.54 30.85
C ARG A 133 -19.72 2.86 31.32
N THR A 134 -20.83 2.77 32.03
CA THR A 134 -21.37 3.88 32.79
C THR A 134 -20.65 4.00 34.13
N LYS A 135 -20.78 5.15 34.77
CA LYS A 135 -20.22 5.42 36.09
C LYS A 135 -21.15 6.37 36.82
N ASP A 136 -21.52 5.99 38.04
CA ASP A 136 -22.32 6.82 38.92
C ASP A 136 -21.59 8.12 39.28
N ILE A 137 -22.37 9.19 39.31
CA ILE A 137 -22.00 10.49 39.87
C ILE A 137 -23.15 10.94 40.78
N ASP A 138 -23.93 11.94 40.38
CA ASP A 138 -25.19 12.30 41.04
C ASP A 138 -26.33 11.35 40.66
N ALA A 139 -26.34 10.87 39.42
CA ALA A 139 -27.23 9.80 38.98
C ALA A 139 -26.64 8.44 39.35
N VAL A 140 -27.48 7.54 39.86
CA VAL A 140 -27.11 6.22 40.38
C VAL A 140 -27.73 5.12 39.52
N ALA A 141 -26.92 4.15 39.09
CA ALA A 141 -27.39 2.97 38.36
C ALA A 141 -28.49 2.24 39.15
N THR A 142 -29.46 1.65 38.44
CA THR A 142 -30.67 1.00 38.99
C THR A 142 -31.71 1.92 39.63
N LYS A 143 -31.37 3.20 39.89
CA LYS A 143 -32.30 4.22 40.40
C LYS A 143 -32.64 5.25 39.33
N ASP A 144 -31.63 5.82 38.70
CA ASP A 144 -31.76 6.94 37.76
C ASP A 144 -31.50 6.51 36.31
N TYR A 145 -30.69 5.46 36.10
CA TYR A 145 -30.43 4.88 34.78
C TYR A 145 -30.08 3.38 34.89
N GLU A 146 -30.05 2.70 33.74
CA GLU A 146 -29.60 1.31 33.59
C GLU A 146 -28.45 1.19 32.58
#